data_AF-A0A7C4JGI6-F1
#
_entry.id   AF-A0A7C4JGI6-F1
#
_cell.length_a   1.000
_cell.length_b   1.000
_cell.length_c   1.000
_cell.angle_alpha   90.00
_cell.angle_beta   90.00
_cell.angle_gamma   90.00
#
_symmetry.space_group_name_H-M   'P 1'
#
loop_
_entity.id
_entity.type
_entity.pdbx_description
1 polymer ?
#
loop_
_entity_poly.entity_id
_entity_poly.type
_entity_poly.pdbx_seq_one_letter_code
_entity_poly.pdbx_strand_id
1 'polypeptide(L)'
;MWTFTTYMVHAFIVRKNRNELPIKISLQELYNFECQELKRKQKLFLHGTIEELEEDLKFLSKIGVVKYNFRSQNIFIEKENLEKIEKIANFMKKDPMRKDLPILDEYLKRIENTMKPI
;
A
#
# COMPACT_ATOMS: atom_id res chain seq x y z
N MET A 1 -0.45 8.45 -7.41
CA MET A 1 0.08 8.10 -6.07
C MET A 1 -0.78 7.06 -5.40
N TRP A 2 -2.08 7.30 -5.22
CA TRP A 2 -2.99 6.35 -4.55
C TRP A 2 -2.96 4.88 -5.03
N THR A 3 -2.67 4.60 -6.30
CA THR A 3 -2.51 3.21 -6.81
C THR A 3 -1.27 2.53 -6.26
N PHE A 4 -0.14 3.24 -6.16
CA PHE A 4 1.06 2.76 -5.48
C PHE A 4 0.84 2.63 -3.98
N THR A 5 0.09 3.55 -3.37
CA THR A 5 -0.29 3.45 -1.94
C THR A 5 -1.17 2.24 -1.68
N THR A 6 -2.12 1.94 -2.57
CA THR A 6 -2.90 0.69 -2.52
C THR A 6 -2.00 -0.53 -2.64
N TYR A 7 -1.02 -0.49 -3.54
CA TYR A 7 -0.06 -1.56 -3.73
C TYR A 7 0.88 -1.75 -2.53
N MET A 8 1.26 -0.65 -1.87
CA MET A 8 2.01 -0.65 -0.63
C MET A 8 1.20 -1.26 0.52
N VAL A 9 -0.09 -0.91 0.65
CA VAL A 9 -0.99 -1.53 1.64
C VAL A 9 -1.11 -3.03 1.40
N HIS A 10 -1.28 -3.46 0.15
CA HIS A 10 -1.25 -4.87 -0.21
C HIS A 10 0.07 -5.53 0.21
N ALA A 11 1.21 -4.91 -0.10
CA ALA A 11 2.52 -5.43 0.24
C ALA A 11 2.72 -5.57 1.76
N PHE A 12 2.24 -4.59 2.51
CA PHE A 12 2.27 -4.60 3.96
C PHE A 12 1.49 -5.79 4.55
N ILE A 13 0.26 -6.02 4.07
CA ILE A 13 -0.60 -7.12 4.53
C ILE A 13 0.08 -8.47 4.29
N VAL A 14 0.58 -8.68 3.07
CA VAL A 14 1.28 -9.91 2.67
C VAL A 14 2.53 -10.12 3.53
N ARG A 15 3.37 -9.09 3.67
CA ARG A 15 4.62 -9.18 4.44
C ARG A 15 4.37 -9.52 5.91
N LYS A 16 3.34 -8.92 6.51
CA LYS A 16 3.00 -9.13 7.92
C LYS A 16 2.14 -10.38 8.15
N ASN A 17 1.82 -11.13 7.09
CA ASN A 17 0.97 -12.32 7.12
C ASN A 17 -0.35 -12.09 7.89
N ARG A 18 -0.96 -10.91 7.68
CA ARG A 18 -2.19 -10.53 8.40
C ARG A 18 -3.41 -11.12 7.71
N ASN A 19 -3.87 -12.23 8.25
CA ASN A 19 -4.97 -13.01 7.66
C ASN A 19 -6.27 -12.92 8.48
N GLU A 20 -6.21 -12.33 9.68
CA GLU A 20 -7.38 -12.13 10.53
C GLU A 20 -8.12 -10.84 10.16
N LEU A 21 -9.40 -10.97 9.80
CA LEU A 21 -10.27 -9.85 9.46
C LEU A 21 -11.11 -9.40 10.67
N PRO A 22 -11.36 -8.08 10.84
CA PRO A 22 -10.81 -7.00 10.02
C PRO A 22 -9.33 -6.76 10.32
N ILE A 23 -8.54 -6.53 9.27
CA ILE A 23 -7.13 -6.17 9.45
C ILE A 23 -7.09 -4.70 9.90
N LYS A 24 -6.52 -4.47 11.09
CA LYS A 24 -6.29 -3.15 11.65
C LYS A 24 -4.82 -2.73 11.49
N ILE A 25 -4.58 -1.61 10.85
CA ILE A 25 -3.26 -1.03 10.61
C ILE A 25 -3.27 0.41 11.12
N SER A 26 -2.31 0.84 11.92
CA SER A 26 -2.20 2.26 12.27
C SER A 26 -1.48 3.04 11.15
N LEU A 27 -1.81 4.32 10.99
CA LEU A 27 -1.10 5.22 10.07
C LEU A 27 0.41 5.18 10.30
N GLN A 28 0.83 5.23 11.57
CA GLN A 28 2.24 5.17 11.95
C GLN A 28 2.90 3.83 11.57
N GLU A 29 2.18 2.71 11.71
CA GLU A 29 2.71 1.40 11.34
C GLU A 29 2.96 1.31 9.83
N LEU A 30 2.02 1.82 9.02
CA LEU A 30 2.15 1.86 7.57
C LEU A 30 3.25 2.83 7.12
N TYR A 31 3.34 4.01 7.75
CA TYR A 31 4.41 4.98 7.47
C TYR A 31 5.80 4.45 7.83
N ASN A 32 5.92 3.74 8.96
CA ASN A 32 7.16 3.09 9.36
C ASN A 32 7.56 2.01 8.35
N PHE A 33 6.60 1.24 7.85
CA PHE A 33 6.84 0.27 6.78
C PHE A 33 7.38 0.93 5.52
N GLU A 34 6.76 2.02 5.06
CA GLU A 34 7.28 2.79 3.93
C GLU A 34 8.71 3.27 4.18
N CYS A 35 8.96 3.90 5.33
CA CYS A 35 10.27 4.44 5.66
C CYS A 35 11.36 3.36 5.72
N GLN A 36 11.06 2.21 6.33
CA GLN A 36 12.04 1.15 6.57
C GLN A 36 12.20 0.21 5.38
N GLU A 37 11.10 -0.23 4.78
CA GLU A 37 11.12 -1.23 3.72
C GLU A 37 11.23 -0.58 2.34
N LEU A 38 10.47 0.45 2.03
CA LEU A 38 10.52 1.10 0.71
C LEU A 38 11.68 2.09 0.61
N LYS A 39 11.73 3.09 1.48
CA LYS A 39 12.72 4.17 1.40
C LYS A 39 14.13 3.70 1.73
N ARG A 40 14.33 3.03 2.87
CA ARG A 40 15.68 2.63 3.30
C ARG A 40 16.25 1.48 2.48
N LYS A 41 15.49 0.40 2.27
CA LYS A 41 15.96 -0.82 1.58
C LYS A 41 15.79 -0.77 0.07
N GLN A 42 14.62 -0.34 -0.42
CA GLN A 42 14.33 -0.32 -1.87
C GLN A 42 14.64 1.02 -2.55
N LYS A 43 15.06 2.05 -1.80
CA LYS A 43 15.29 3.42 -2.31
C LYS A 43 14.08 3.97 -3.06
N LEU A 44 12.88 3.62 -2.60
CA LEU A 44 11.60 4.09 -3.15
C LEU A 44 10.92 5.03 -2.16
N PHE A 45 10.62 6.24 -2.61
CA PHE A 45 9.98 7.29 -1.83
C PHE A 45 8.60 7.50 -2.43
N LEU A 46 7.53 7.12 -1.72
CA LEU A 46 6.16 7.36 -2.19
C LEU A 46 5.61 8.65 -1.58
N HIS A 47 5.87 8.86 -0.30
CA HIS A 47 5.47 10.02 0.48
C HIS A 47 6.69 10.66 1.15
N GLY A 48 6.73 11.99 1.13
CA GLY A 48 7.70 12.81 1.84
C GLY A 48 7.39 12.93 3.32
N THR A 49 6.11 12.91 3.69
CA THR A 49 5.64 13.05 5.08
C THR A 49 4.50 12.07 5.42
N ILE A 50 4.17 11.97 6.71
CA ILE A 50 3.06 11.13 7.18
C ILE A 50 1.69 11.72 6.79
N GLU A 51 1.61 13.05 6.66
CA GLU A 51 0.42 13.77 6.23
C GLU A 51 0.07 13.47 4.77
N GLU A 52 1.07 13.40 3.88
CA GLU A 52 0.86 13.00 2.48
C GLU A 52 0.31 11.57 2.37
N LEU A 53 0.83 10.64 3.18
CA LEU A 53 0.28 9.29 3.28
C LEU A 53 -1.16 9.31 3.82
N GLU A 54 -1.44 10.14 4.82
CA GLU A 54 -2.78 10.30 5.36
C GLU A 54 -3.75 10.81 4.30
N GLU A 55 -3.39 11.81 3.49
CA GLU A 55 -4.21 12.32 2.39
C GLU A 55 -4.56 11.23 1.36
N ASP A 56 -3.59 10.40 0.97
CA ASP A 56 -3.84 9.26 0.10
C ASP A 56 -4.80 8.25 0.75
N LEU A 57 -4.64 7.95 2.05
CA LEU A 57 -5.56 7.05 2.78
C LEU A 57 -6.98 7.62 2.90
N LYS A 58 -7.12 8.94 3.06
CA LYS A 58 -8.42 9.64 3.04
C LYS A 58 -9.08 9.47 1.68
N PHE A 59 -8.32 9.64 0.60
CA PHE A 59 -8.82 9.42 -0.75
C PHE A 59 -9.23 7.95 -0.96
N LEU A 60 -8.38 6.99 -0.59
CA LEU A 60 -8.69 5.55 -0.66
C LEU A 60 -9.94 5.19 0.14
N SER A 61 -10.16 5.84 1.29
CA SER A 61 -11.37 5.66 2.08
C SER A 61 -12.60 6.22 1.39
N LYS A 62 -12.48 7.37 0.71
CA LYS A 62 -13.58 8.00 -0.05
C LYS A 62 -14.03 7.12 -1.22
N ILE A 63 -13.10 6.42 -1.89
CA ILE A 63 -13.42 5.48 -2.98
C ILE A 63 -13.70 4.05 -2.49
N GLY A 64 -13.71 3.83 -1.17
CA GLY A 64 -14.08 2.55 -0.56
C GLY A 64 -13.05 1.42 -0.77
N VAL A 65 -11.78 1.75 -0.99
CA VAL A 65 -10.67 0.78 -1.05
C VAL A 65 -10.23 0.37 0.35
N VAL A 66 -10.27 1.29 1.32
CA VAL A 66 -10.04 1.03 2.75
C VAL A 66 -11.11 1.72 3.60
N LYS A 67 -11.16 1.45 4.90
CA LYS A 67 -11.89 2.28 5.87
C LYS A 67 -10.90 3.02 6.76
N TYR A 68 -10.81 4.34 6.63
CA TYR A 68 -9.90 5.15 7.45
C TYR A 68 -10.66 5.89 8.57
N ASN A 69 -10.23 5.68 9.82
CA ASN A 69 -10.75 6.43 10.97
C ASN A 69 -9.79 7.56 11.33
N PHE A 70 -10.18 8.78 10.93
CA PHE A 70 -9.44 10.02 11.14
C PHE A 70 -9.08 10.32 12.60
N ARG A 71 -9.96 9.99 13.56
CA ARG A 71 -9.72 10.28 14.98
C ARG A 71 -8.66 9.38 15.59
N SER A 72 -8.72 8.10 15.23
CA SER A 72 -7.80 7.08 15.78
C SER A 72 -6.59 6.82 14.88
N GLN A 73 -6.55 7.45 13.71
CA GLN A 73 -5.58 7.23 12.63
C GLN A 73 -5.38 5.74 12.31
N ASN A 74 -6.46 4.96 12.36
CA ASN A 74 -6.44 3.53 12.03
C ASN A 74 -7.12 3.28 10.69
N ILE A 75 -6.52 2.37 9.93
CA ILE A 75 -7.03 1.82 8.69
C ILE A 75 -7.61 0.44 9.04
N PHE A 76 -8.84 0.21 8.62
CA PHE A 76 -9.54 -1.06 8.73
C PHE A 76 -9.77 -1.62 7.34
N ILE A 77 -9.42 -2.89 7.17
CA ILE A 77 -9.58 -3.61 5.91
C ILE A 77 -10.46 -4.82 6.21
N GLU A 78 -11.69 -4.74 5.72
CA GLU A 78 -12.64 -5.85 5.72
C GLU A 78 -12.46 -6.69 4.45
N LYS A 79 -13.20 -7.80 4.34
CA LYS A 79 -13.11 -8.71 3.21
C LYS A 79 -13.28 -8.00 1.86
N GLU A 80 -14.29 -7.16 1.72
CA GLU A 80 -14.57 -6.41 0.49
C GLU A 80 -13.45 -5.41 0.13
N ASN A 81 -12.82 -4.82 1.14
CA ASN A 81 -11.68 -3.93 0.95
C ASN A 81 -10.46 -4.72 0.46
N LEU A 82 -10.20 -5.88 1.07
CA LEU A 82 -9.10 -6.75 0.69
C LEU A 82 -9.23 -7.21 -0.77
N GLU A 83 -10.41 -7.66 -1.18
CA GLU A 83 -10.69 -8.06 -2.57
C GLU A 83 -10.42 -6.90 -3.57
N LYS A 84 -10.81 -5.67 -3.22
CA LYS A 84 -10.53 -4.48 -4.04
C LYS A 84 -9.04 -4.17 -4.11
N ILE A 85 -8.34 -4.22 -2.98
CA ILE A 85 -6.90 -3.99 -2.88
C ILE A 85 -6.16 -5.01 -3.75
N GLU A 86 -6.50 -6.30 -3.65
CA GLU A 86 -5.93 -7.37 -4.46
C GLU A 86 -6.23 -7.19 -5.95
N LYS A 87 -7.46 -6.78 -6.30
CA LYS A 87 -7.83 -6.51 -7.70
C LYS A 87 -7.00 -5.37 -8.29
N ILE A 88 -6.86 -4.26 -7.57
CA ILE A 88 -6.03 -3.11 -7.98
C ILE A 88 -4.56 -3.55 -8.08
N ALA A 89 -4.06 -4.29 -7.10
CA ALA A 89 -2.70 -4.80 -7.10
C ALA A 89 -2.42 -5.71 -8.30
N ASN A 90 -3.35 -6.62 -8.62
CA ASN A 90 -3.24 -7.51 -9.78
C ASN A 90 -3.37 -6.77 -11.11
N PHE A 91 -4.20 -5.73 -11.17
CA PHE A 91 -4.26 -4.85 -12.34
C PHE A 91 -2.93 -4.16 -12.57
N MET A 92 -2.37 -3.51 -11.54
CA MET A 92 -1.06 -2.86 -11.60
C MET A 92 0.05 -3.85 -12.00
N LYS A 93 0.01 -5.10 -11.50
CA LYS A 93 0.98 -6.14 -11.87
C LYS A 93 0.96 -6.47 -13.35
N LYS A 94 -0.23 -6.54 -13.95
CA LYS A 94 -0.47 -7.00 -15.33
C LYS A 94 -0.55 -5.86 -16.34
N ASP A 95 -0.43 -4.62 -15.88
CA ASP A 95 -0.60 -3.44 -16.73
C ASP A 95 0.41 -3.48 -17.88
N PRO A 96 -0.04 -3.49 -19.16
CA PRO A 96 0.85 -3.49 -20.31
C PRO A 96 1.76 -2.26 -20.33
N MET A 97 1.34 -1.13 -19.72
CA MET A 97 2.17 0.08 -19.61
C MET A 97 3.45 -0.15 -18.80
N ARG A 98 3.56 -1.24 -18.01
CA ARG A 98 4.84 -1.62 -17.38
C ARG A 98 5.96 -1.83 -18.40
N LYS A 99 5.62 -2.32 -19.60
CA LYS A 99 6.59 -2.55 -20.67
C LYS A 99 7.00 -1.25 -21.36
N ASP A 100 6.06 -0.30 -21.44
CA ASP A 100 6.23 0.96 -22.14
C ASP A 100 6.83 2.05 -21.23
N LEU A 101 6.71 1.90 -19.90
CA LEU A 101 7.23 2.83 -18.90
C LEU A 101 8.15 2.11 -17.91
N PRO A 102 9.47 2.05 -18.18
CA PRO A 102 10.44 1.36 -17.32
C PRO A 102 10.43 1.81 -15.86
N ILE A 103 10.12 3.10 -15.60
CA ILE A 103 10.04 3.66 -14.24
C ILE A 103 8.88 3.04 -13.46
N LEU A 104 7.73 2.81 -14.11
CA LEU A 104 6.56 2.20 -13.49
C LEU A 104 6.87 0.76 -13.07
N ASP A 105 7.54 0.00 -13.96
CA ASP A 105 7.94 -1.38 -13.66
C ASP A 105 8.92 -1.45 -12.48
N GLU A 106 9.91 -0.56 -12.46
CA GLU A 106 10.91 -0.49 -11.38
C GLU A 106 10.25 -0.15 -10.02
N TYR A 107 9.28 0.76 -10.00
CA TYR A 107 8.55 1.11 -8.78
C TYR A 107 7.75 -0.08 -8.24
N LEU A 108 7.05 -0.79 -9.12
CA LEU A 108 6.26 -1.97 -8.73
C LEU A 108 7.15 -3.12 -8.25
N LYS A 109 8.29 -3.38 -8.92
CA LYS A 109 9.27 -4.38 -8.50
C LYS A 109 9.82 -4.09 -7.10
N ARG A 110 10.14 -2.82 -6.81
CA ARG A 110 10.59 -2.40 -5.48
C ARG A 110 9.55 -2.65 -4.40
N ILE A 111 8.27 -2.35 -4.66
CA ILE A 111 7.19 -2.66 -3.72
C ILE A 111 7.02 -4.17 -3.55
N GLU A 112 7.04 -4.95 -4.63
CA GLU A 112 6.96 -6.43 -4.59
C GLU A 112 8.09 -7.06 -3.78
N ASN A 113 9.31 -6.52 -3.87
CA ASN A 113 10.45 -7.01 -3.11
C ASN A 113 10.26 -6.90 -1.59
N THR A 114 9.39 -6.00 -1.11
CA THR A 114 9.07 -5.92 0.32
C THR A 114 8.18 -7.06 0.81
N MET A 115 7.46 -7.74 -0.09
CA MET A 115 6.54 -8.83 0.25
C MET A 115 7.26 -10.12 0.66
N LYS A 116 8.55 -10.25 0.32
CA LYS A 116 9.36 -11.43 0.65
C LYS A 116 9.65 -11.46 2.16
N PRO A 117 9.39 -12.58 2.87
CA PRO A 117 9.78 -12.71 4.27
C PRO A 117 11.31 -12.60 4.43
N ILE A 118 11.77 -12.14 5.60
CA ILE A 118 13.19 -12.13 5.98
C ILE A 118 13.59 -13.54 6.42
#